data_AF-A0A2A5QD48-F1
#
_entry.id   AF-A0A2A5QD48-F1
#
_cell.length_a   1.000
_cell.length_b   1.000
_cell.length_c   1.000
_cell.angle_alpha   90.00
_cell.angle_beta   90.00
_cell.angle_gamma   90.00
#
_symmetry.space_group_name_H-M   'P 1'
#
loop_
_entity.id
_entity.type
_entity.pdbx_description
1 polymer ?
#
loop_
_entity_poly.entity_id
_entity_poly.type
_entity_poly.pdbx_seq_one_letter_code
_entity_poly.pdbx_strand_id
1 'polypeptide(L)'
;MKKKLLNCLLPLACLATVSVSCGSSAQAAVLGDDYPSSWKYGGFGVDPWTMYWRQCTSFAAYRLSNTNGFTLPVGYGNAITWGSIARANGHRVDMNPAVGSIAWFSAGVNGAGHMGHVAWVAEVRGDQVTIEEYNYDAGQGPEKYHKRSFHKSQVSGYIHFKDLEPGAQNGNPTNSSFKVGDTVRFTGTFRVTSIVGNNITSQDLAGGTPTKHNIVDPGPVLEVDGQGNPTSDQYLNPGETFTIPGNFKVLAIDPPSDGVLVQIGSRKTWVIQSVLEKV
;
A
#
# COMPACT_ATOMS: atom_id res chain seq x y z
N MET A 1 -76.67 36.93 21.39
CA MET A 1 -76.57 36.16 20.13
C MET A 1 -75.11 35.75 19.95
N LYS A 2 -74.81 34.45 19.99
CA LYS A 2 -73.45 33.88 20.01
C LYS A 2 -72.91 33.79 18.59
N LYS A 3 -71.74 34.40 18.29
CA LYS A 3 -70.99 34.16 17.05
C LYS A 3 -69.97 33.04 17.30
N LYS A 4 -70.11 31.93 16.58
CA LYS A 4 -69.15 30.81 16.54
C LYS A 4 -67.97 31.20 15.65
N LEU A 5 -66.76 31.13 16.17
CA LEU A 5 -65.52 31.13 15.38
C LEU A 5 -65.22 29.67 15.01
N LEU A 6 -65.07 29.42 13.71
CA LEU A 6 -64.74 28.14 13.12
C LEU A 6 -63.20 28.07 13.03
N ASN A 7 -62.55 27.25 13.86
CA ASN A 7 -61.12 26.96 13.72
C ASN A 7 -60.95 25.84 12.69
N CYS A 8 -60.32 26.18 11.56
CA CYS A 8 -59.92 25.26 10.52
C CYS A 8 -58.68 24.48 10.99
N LEU A 9 -58.80 23.17 11.24
CA LEU A 9 -57.65 22.29 11.44
C LEU A 9 -56.98 22.01 10.09
N LEU A 10 -55.70 22.37 9.95
CA LEU A 10 -54.84 21.84 8.89
C LEU A 10 -54.36 20.43 9.29
N PRO A 11 -54.41 19.43 8.38
CA PRO A 11 -53.79 18.14 8.66
C PRO A 11 -52.27 18.27 8.48
N LEU A 12 -51.53 17.90 9.53
CA LEU A 12 -50.08 17.76 9.48
C LEU A 12 -49.76 16.46 8.73
N ALA A 13 -49.48 16.56 7.43
CA ALA A 13 -48.99 15.43 6.65
C ALA A 13 -47.52 15.15 7.03
N CYS A 14 -47.29 14.11 7.83
CA CYS A 14 -45.95 13.57 8.05
C CYS A 14 -45.44 12.94 6.75
N LEU A 15 -44.65 13.69 5.98
CA LEU A 15 -43.84 13.12 4.90
C LEU A 15 -42.75 12.25 5.53
N ALA A 16 -42.93 10.94 5.50
CA ALA A 16 -41.84 10.00 5.73
C ALA A 16 -40.92 10.06 4.50
N THR A 17 -39.83 10.82 4.61
CA THR A 17 -38.74 10.77 3.63
C THR A 17 -38.04 9.42 3.77
N VAL A 18 -38.37 8.48 2.89
CA VAL A 18 -37.53 7.29 2.69
C VAL A 18 -36.29 7.75 1.94
N SER A 19 -35.24 8.02 2.70
CA SER A 19 -33.90 8.26 2.15
C SER A 19 -33.36 6.94 1.63
N VAL A 20 -33.59 6.64 0.35
CA VAL A 20 -32.80 5.59 -0.32
C VAL A 20 -31.41 6.17 -0.53
N SER A 21 -30.53 5.95 0.45
CA SER A 21 -29.10 6.14 0.26
C SER A 21 -28.62 5.03 -0.68
N CYS A 22 -28.55 5.34 -1.98
CA CYS A 22 -27.69 4.60 -2.88
C CYS A 22 -26.25 4.87 -2.43
N GLY A 23 -25.73 3.98 -1.59
CA GLY A 23 -24.31 3.98 -1.25
C GLY A 23 -23.51 3.76 -2.52
N SER A 24 -22.97 4.84 -3.09
CA SER A 24 -21.87 4.74 -4.04
C SER A 24 -20.68 4.17 -3.27
N SER A 25 -20.54 2.85 -3.30
CA SER A 25 -19.36 2.16 -2.81
C SER A 25 -18.19 2.52 -3.73
N ALA A 26 -17.45 3.56 -3.38
CA ALA A 26 -16.17 3.87 -3.99
C ALA A 26 -15.19 2.75 -3.61
N GLN A 27 -14.90 1.90 -4.59
CA GLN A 27 -14.02 0.76 -4.50
C GLN A 27 -12.57 1.20 -4.67
N ALA A 28 -11.64 0.56 -3.98
CA ALA A 28 -10.25 0.71 -4.36
C ALA A 28 -10.01 0.15 -5.76
N ALA A 29 -9.10 0.82 -6.45
CA ALA A 29 -8.80 0.57 -7.85
C ALA A 29 -7.76 -0.53 -7.98
N VAL A 30 -7.91 -1.35 -9.02
CA VAL A 30 -6.81 -2.15 -9.58
C VAL A 30 -5.70 -1.17 -9.97
N LEU A 31 -4.54 -1.31 -9.33
CA LEU A 31 -3.39 -0.42 -9.48
C LEU A 31 -2.53 -0.81 -10.68
N GLY A 32 -2.55 -2.08 -11.08
CA GLY A 32 -1.73 -2.60 -12.16
C GLY A 32 -0.33 -2.98 -11.68
N ASP A 33 0.57 -3.20 -12.63
CA ASP A 33 1.91 -3.68 -12.36
C ASP A 33 2.88 -2.50 -12.17
N ASP A 34 2.87 -1.94 -10.95
CA ASP A 34 3.76 -0.90 -10.43
C ASP A 34 4.94 -1.49 -9.62
N TYR A 35 5.17 -2.80 -9.73
CA TYR A 35 6.28 -3.46 -9.04
C TYR A 35 7.61 -2.85 -9.50
N PRO A 36 8.55 -2.51 -8.58
CA PRO A 36 9.74 -1.74 -8.92
C PRO A 36 10.51 -2.34 -10.09
N SER A 37 10.83 -1.53 -11.09
CA SER A 37 11.46 -2.03 -12.32
C SER A 37 12.80 -2.72 -12.07
N SER A 38 13.54 -2.29 -11.05
CA SER A 38 14.78 -2.94 -10.60
C SER A 38 14.54 -4.38 -10.12
N TRP A 39 13.38 -4.67 -9.53
CA TRP A 39 12.99 -6.01 -9.07
C TRP A 39 12.34 -6.82 -10.20
N LYS A 40 11.59 -6.13 -11.08
CA LYS A 40 10.90 -6.71 -12.23
C LYS A 40 11.83 -7.18 -13.35
N TYR A 41 12.89 -6.42 -13.62
CA TYR A 41 13.83 -6.66 -14.73
C TYR A 41 15.27 -6.90 -14.27
N GLY A 42 15.56 -6.70 -12.98
CA GLY A 42 16.86 -7.05 -12.42
C GLY A 42 17.11 -8.55 -12.41
N GLY A 43 18.34 -8.93 -12.04
CA GLY A 43 18.74 -10.32 -11.91
C GLY A 43 18.07 -11.03 -10.71
N PHE A 44 18.86 -11.81 -9.99
CA PHE A 44 18.41 -12.45 -8.76
C PHE A 44 18.64 -11.52 -7.57
N GLY A 45 17.63 -11.41 -6.71
CA GLY A 45 17.70 -10.58 -5.52
C GLY A 45 16.59 -10.88 -4.54
N VAL A 46 16.75 -10.32 -3.35
CA VAL A 46 15.78 -10.38 -2.27
C VAL A 46 15.35 -8.96 -1.92
N ASP A 47 14.09 -8.82 -1.56
CA ASP A 47 13.51 -7.57 -1.11
C ASP A 47 13.79 -7.32 0.39
N PRO A 48 13.38 -6.15 0.93
CA PRO A 48 13.50 -5.81 2.35
C PRO A 48 12.89 -6.82 3.32
N TRP A 49 11.93 -7.62 2.86
CA TRP A 49 11.21 -8.62 3.65
C TRP A 49 11.84 -10.00 3.54
N THR A 50 13.04 -10.10 2.97
CA THR A 50 13.80 -11.33 2.73
C THR A 50 13.12 -12.30 1.76
N MET A 51 12.27 -11.78 0.88
CA MET A 51 11.56 -12.56 -0.14
C MET A 51 12.21 -12.36 -1.50
N TYR A 52 12.29 -13.43 -2.29
CA TYR A 52 12.85 -13.34 -3.64
C TYR A 52 11.97 -12.44 -4.52
N TRP A 53 12.62 -11.59 -5.30
CA TRP A 53 11.91 -10.71 -6.24
C TRP A 53 11.00 -11.49 -7.16
N ARG A 54 9.91 -10.85 -7.58
CA ARG A 54 8.91 -11.37 -8.53
C ARG A 54 8.15 -12.59 -8.04
N GLN A 55 8.32 -13.01 -6.78
CA GLN A 55 7.49 -14.02 -6.14
C GLN A 55 6.21 -13.40 -5.57
N CYS A 56 5.19 -14.23 -5.36
CA CYS A 56 3.90 -13.79 -4.83
C CYS A 56 4.02 -13.10 -3.47
N THR A 57 4.88 -13.64 -2.60
CA THR A 57 5.16 -13.11 -1.26
C THR A 57 5.83 -11.74 -1.32
N SER A 58 6.82 -11.57 -2.20
CA SER A 58 7.50 -10.29 -2.41
C SER A 58 6.55 -9.20 -2.92
N PHE A 59 5.71 -9.52 -3.90
CA PHE A 59 4.74 -8.56 -4.42
C PHE A 59 3.67 -8.20 -3.37
N ALA A 60 3.18 -9.18 -2.62
CA ALA A 60 2.21 -8.95 -1.55
C ALA A 60 2.81 -8.07 -0.43
N ALA A 61 4.08 -8.30 -0.05
CA ALA A 61 4.78 -7.47 0.93
C ALA A 61 5.04 -6.05 0.41
N TYR A 62 5.40 -5.91 -0.87
CA TYR A 62 5.49 -4.61 -1.55
C TYR A 62 4.15 -3.87 -1.51
N ARG A 63 3.03 -4.50 -1.86
CA ARG A 63 1.70 -3.90 -1.79
C ARG A 63 1.32 -3.44 -0.38
N LEU A 64 1.59 -4.26 0.64
CA LEU A 64 1.37 -3.88 2.03
C LEU A 64 2.19 -2.64 2.41
N SER A 65 3.47 -2.61 2.03
CA SER A 65 4.34 -1.48 2.37
C SER A 65 3.96 -0.21 1.62
N ASN A 66 3.82 -0.32 0.31
CA ASN A 66 3.67 0.79 -0.62
C ASN A 66 2.25 1.38 -0.62
N THR A 67 1.25 0.50 -0.57
CA THR A 67 -0.15 0.90 -0.73
C THR A 67 -0.85 1.00 0.64
N ASN A 68 -0.61 0.06 1.54
CA ASN A 68 -1.27 0.07 2.85
C ASN A 68 -0.50 0.88 3.92
N GLY A 69 0.75 1.27 3.64
CA GLY A 69 1.63 1.86 4.64
C GLY A 69 1.84 0.92 5.83
N PHE A 70 2.03 -0.37 5.55
CA PHE A 70 2.31 -1.41 6.53
C PHE A 70 3.54 -2.22 6.12
N THR A 71 4.60 -2.13 6.92
CA THR A 71 5.81 -2.93 6.69
C THR A 71 5.64 -4.31 7.33
N LEU A 72 5.60 -5.34 6.50
CA LEU A 72 5.56 -6.73 6.98
C LEU A 72 6.83 -7.04 7.80
N PRO A 73 6.74 -7.67 8.98
CA PRO A 73 7.92 -8.16 9.67
C PRO A 73 8.66 -9.24 8.86
N VAL A 74 9.98 -9.33 9.02
CA VAL A 74 10.75 -10.47 8.46
C VAL A 74 10.28 -11.78 9.10
N GLY A 75 10.42 -12.90 8.36
CA GLY A 75 10.09 -14.25 8.87
C GLY A 75 8.75 -14.83 8.42
N TYR A 76 7.98 -14.12 7.58
CA TYR A 76 6.75 -14.68 6.98
C TYR A 76 7.03 -15.79 5.96
N GLY A 77 8.16 -15.74 5.26
CA GLY A 77 8.62 -16.82 4.36
C GLY A 77 7.64 -17.16 3.25
N ASN A 78 7.47 -18.46 2.99
CA ASN A 78 6.58 -19.00 1.95
C ASN A 78 5.12 -18.66 2.21
N ALA A 79 4.32 -18.51 1.17
CA ALA A 79 2.91 -18.12 1.29
C ALA A 79 2.09 -19.03 2.22
N ILE A 80 2.36 -20.33 2.25
CA ILE A 80 1.64 -21.31 3.10
C ILE A 80 1.75 -21.00 4.61
N THR A 81 2.80 -20.31 5.05
CA THR A 81 2.97 -19.96 6.48
C THR A 81 2.32 -18.64 6.87
N TRP A 82 1.90 -17.80 5.92
CA TRP A 82 1.42 -16.46 6.22
C TRP A 82 0.18 -16.45 7.11
N GLY A 83 -0.83 -17.28 6.79
CA GLY A 83 -2.06 -17.33 7.56
C GLY A 83 -1.89 -17.83 8.99
N SER A 84 -0.94 -18.73 9.26
CA SER A 84 -0.66 -19.21 10.62
C SER A 84 0.18 -18.22 11.41
N ILE A 85 1.23 -17.66 10.79
CA ILE A 85 2.09 -16.63 11.41
C ILE A 85 1.28 -15.37 11.73
N ALA A 86 0.43 -14.91 10.81
CA ALA A 86 -0.41 -13.74 11.03
C ALA A 86 -1.33 -13.92 12.25
N ARG A 87 -2.00 -15.07 12.37
CA ARG A 87 -2.83 -15.40 13.55
C ARG A 87 -1.99 -15.44 14.83
N ALA A 88 -0.82 -16.06 14.79
CA ALA A 88 0.07 -16.14 15.95
C ALA A 88 0.54 -14.75 16.42
N ASN A 89 0.69 -13.81 15.49
CA ASN A 89 1.02 -12.41 15.76
C ASN A 89 -0.22 -11.53 16.05
N GLY A 90 -1.41 -12.11 16.24
CA GLY A 90 -2.62 -11.39 16.63
C GLY A 90 -3.35 -10.67 15.49
N HIS A 91 -2.96 -10.87 14.24
CA HIS A 91 -3.70 -10.34 13.09
C HIS A 91 -4.96 -11.17 12.84
N ARG A 92 -6.04 -10.49 12.45
CA ARG A 92 -7.29 -11.15 12.05
C ARG A 92 -7.07 -11.91 10.75
N VAL A 93 -7.51 -13.17 10.74
CA VAL A 93 -7.54 -14.00 9.52
C VAL A 93 -8.88 -14.71 9.44
N ASP A 94 -9.76 -14.24 8.55
CA ASP A 94 -11.13 -14.71 8.42
C ASP A 94 -11.56 -14.82 6.94
N MET A 95 -12.86 -14.95 6.66
CA MET A 95 -13.42 -15.06 5.30
C MET A 95 -14.11 -13.78 4.81
N ASN A 96 -13.83 -12.64 5.45
CA ASN A 96 -14.39 -11.34 5.13
C ASN A 96 -13.36 -10.52 4.35
N PRO A 97 -13.41 -10.50 3.01
CA PRO A 97 -12.45 -9.73 2.24
C PRO A 97 -12.57 -8.23 2.55
N ALA A 98 -11.43 -7.57 2.67
CA ALA A 98 -11.32 -6.13 2.68
C ALA A 98 -10.32 -5.69 1.62
N VAL A 99 -10.52 -4.52 1.03
CA VAL A 99 -9.49 -3.91 0.20
C VAL A 99 -8.21 -3.78 1.03
N GLY A 100 -7.05 -4.08 0.44
CA GLY A 100 -5.78 -3.98 1.14
C GLY A 100 -5.43 -5.25 1.92
N SER A 101 -6.41 -6.10 2.23
CA SER A 101 -6.12 -7.40 2.87
C SER A 101 -5.34 -8.32 1.92
N ILE A 102 -4.76 -9.38 2.48
CA ILE A 102 -4.06 -10.41 1.70
C ILE A 102 -4.97 -11.63 1.54
N ALA A 103 -5.33 -11.95 0.30
CA ALA A 103 -5.92 -13.24 -0.04
C ALA A 103 -4.87 -14.33 0.12
N TRP A 104 -5.08 -15.24 1.06
CA TRP A 104 -4.18 -16.32 1.39
C TRP A 104 -4.71 -17.67 0.92
N PHE A 105 -3.85 -18.44 0.27
CA PHE A 105 -4.16 -19.74 -0.31
C PHE A 105 -3.20 -20.78 0.27
N SER A 106 -3.75 -21.77 0.96
CA SER A 106 -3.02 -22.98 1.32
C SER A 106 -2.69 -23.79 0.06
N ALA A 107 -1.80 -24.77 0.20
CA ALA A 107 -1.42 -25.65 -0.91
C ALA A 107 -2.67 -26.28 -1.57
N GLY A 108 -2.73 -26.21 -2.90
CA GLY A 108 -3.81 -26.77 -3.72
C GLY A 108 -5.09 -25.93 -3.80
N VAL A 109 -5.18 -24.81 -3.05
CA VAL A 109 -6.39 -23.97 -3.07
C VAL A 109 -6.33 -23.02 -4.26
N ASN A 110 -7.34 -23.10 -5.15
CA ASN A 110 -7.55 -22.17 -6.27
C ASN A 110 -6.29 -21.91 -7.12
N GLY A 111 -5.62 -23.01 -7.48
CA GLY A 111 -4.41 -22.99 -8.32
C GLY A 111 -3.09 -22.81 -7.57
N ALA A 112 -3.10 -22.68 -6.24
CA ALA A 112 -1.88 -22.54 -5.45
C ALA A 112 -1.03 -23.82 -5.46
N GLY A 113 0.29 -23.68 -5.66
CA GLY A 113 1.26 -24.77 -5.56
C GLY A 113 1.54 -25.22 -4.12
N HIS A 114 2.53 -26.11 -3.93
CA HIS A 114 2.85 -26.67 -2.61
C HIS A 114 3.34 -25.64 -1.59
N MET A 115 3.88 -24.49 -2.04
CA MET A 115 4.28 -23.39 -1.16
C MET A 115 3.12 -22.48 -0.77
N GLY A 116 1.88 -22.81 -1.15
CA GLY A 116 0.73 -21.91 -1.04
C GLY A 116 0.82 -20.75 -2.02
N HIS A 117 -0.06 -19.78 -1.85
CA HIS A 117 -0.04 -18.52 -2.61
C HIS A 117 -0.59 -17.37 -1.78
N VAL A 118 -0.16 -16.15 -2.08
CA VAL A 118 -0.71 -14.93 -1.48
C VAL A 118 -0.87 -13.87 -2.55
N ALA A 119 -1.92 -13.06 -2.42
CA ALA A 119 -2.23 -11.99 -3.34
C ALA A 119 -2.85 -10.81 -2.60
N TRP A 120 -2.68 -9.61 -3.13
CA TRP A 120 -3.26 -8.40 -2.53
C TRP A 120 -4.68 -8.17 -3.05
N VAL A 121 -5.61 -7.88 -2.15
CA VAL A 121 -7.01 -7.62 -2.51
C VAL A 121 -7.16 -6.18 -2.99
N ALA A 122 -7.30 -6.01 -4.30
CA ALA A 122 -7.47 -4.70 -4.92
C ALA A 122 -8.91 -4.20 -4.85
N GLU A 123 -9.89 -5.09 -4.97
CA GLU A 123 -11.30 -4.72 -4.99
C GLU A 123 -12.20 -5.82 -4.43
N VAL A 124 -13.27 -5.42 -3.74
CA VAL A 124 -14.29 -6.31 -3.18
C VAL A 124 -15.67 -5.83 -3.59
N ARG A 125 -16.30 -6.50 -4.56
CA ARG A 125 -17.66 -6.22 -5.08
C ARG A 125 -18.64 -7.31 -4.64
N GLY A 126 -19.31 -7.07 -3.51
CA GLY A 126 -20.18 -8.09 -2.91
C GLY A 126 -19.38 -9.34 -2.58
N ASP A 127 -19.74 -10.48 -3.18
CA ASP A 127 -19.02 -11.73 -3.01
C ASP A 127 -17.87 -11.95 -4.01
N GLN A 128 -17.65 -11.01 -4.92
CA GLN A 128 -16.55 -11.08 -5.87
C GLN A 128 -15.34 -10.30 -5.37
N VAL A 129 -14.18 -10.93 -5.42
CA VAL A 129 -12.91 -10.35 -5.00
C VAL A 129 -11.96 -10.31 -6.19
N THR A 130 -11.41 -9.13 -6.47
CA THR A 130 -10.37 -8.91 -7.47
C THR A 130 -9.03 -8.77 -6.75
N ILE A 131 -8.06 -9.59 -7.15
CA ILE A 131 -6.72 -9.61 -6.58
C ILE A 131 -5.66 -9.21 -7.61
N GLU A 132 -4.53 -8.73 -7.09
CA GLU A 132 -3.29 -8.52 -7.82
C GLU A 132 -2.21 -9.42 -7.23
N GLU A 133 -1.48 -10.11 -8.10
CA GLU A 133 -0.55 -11.16 -7.70
C GLU A 133 0.64 -11.26 -8.65
N TYR A 134 1.68 -11.96 -8.21
CA TYR A 134 2.86 -12.26 -9.00
C TYR A 134 3.14 -13.75 -8.99
N ASN A 135 3.72 -14.25 -10.08
CA ASN A 135 4.15 -15.63 -10.23
C ASN A 135 3.03 -16.67 -9.99
N TYR A 136 1.79 -16.30 -10.31
CA TYR A 136 0.69 -17.25 -10.47
C TYR A 136 0.69 -17.79 -11.90
N ASP A 137 0.62 -19.11 -12.10
CA ASP A 137 0.59 -19.65 -13.46
C ASP A 137 -0.80 -19.50 -14.09
N ALA A 138 -0.97 -18.46 -14.91
CA ALA A 138 -2.12 -18.26 -15.79
C ALA A 138 -1.71 -18.27 -17.28
N GLY A 139 -0.58 -18.91 -17.62
CA GLY A 139 -0.07 -19.01 -18.99
C GLY A 139 0.77 -17.83 -19.48
N GLN A 140 1.00 -16.81 -18.66
CA GLN A 140 1.91 -15.68 -18.96
C GLN A 140 3.39 -15.99 -18.68
N GLY A 141 3.67 -17.17 -18.10
CA GLY A 141 5.00 -17.59 -17.67
C GLY A 141 5.34 -17.16 -16.23
N PRO A 142 6.49 -17.63 -15.71
CA PRO A 142 6.90 -17.39 -14.34
C PRO A 142 7.29 -15.92 -14.09
N GLU A 143 7.26 -15.51 -12.82
CA GLU A 143 7.77 -14.21 -12.34
C GLU A 143 7.07 -13.00 -12.98
N LYS A 144 5.80 -13.16 -13.35
CA LYS A 144 4.97 -12.12 -13.96
C LYS A 144 3.81 -11.72 -13.08
N TYR A 145 3.43 -10.45 -13.22
CA TYR A 145 2.17 -9.92 -12.71
C TYR A 145 0.98 -10.63 -13.33
N HIS A 146 -0.05 -10.82 -12.51
CA HIS A 146 -1.36 -11.23 -12.95
C HIS A 146 -2.44 -10.56 -12.10
N LYS A 147 -3.65 -10.51 -12.66
CA LYS A 147 -4.84 -10.03 -11.99
C LYS A 147 -5.99 -10.95 -12.34
N ARG A 148 -6.75 -11.37 -11.34
CA ARG A 148 -7.97 -12.16 -11.53
C ARG A 148 -9.01 -11.85 -10.47
N SER A 149 -10.23 -12.27 -10.77
CA SER A 149 -11.36 -12.17 -9.85
C SER A 149 -11.96 -13.55 -9.61
N PHE A 150 -12.42 -13.79 -8.39
CA PHE A 150 -13.05 -15.04 -7.99
C PHE A 150 -14.08 -14.79 -6.88
N HIS A 151 -14.87 -15.81 -6.55
CA HIS A 151 -15.79 -15.73 -5.42
C HIS A 151 -15.02 -15.76 -4.09
N LYS A 152 -15.37 -14.91 -3.12
CA LYS A 152 -14.61 -14.70 -1.87
C LYS A 152 -14.31 -15.97 -1.05
N SER A 153 -15.06 -17.05 -1.29
CA SER A 153 -14.84 -18.35 -0.64
C SER A 153 -13.75 -19.21 -1.30
N GLN A 154 -13.18 -18.79 -2.43
CA GLN A 154 -12.17 -19.56 -3.18
C GLN A 154 -10.74 -19.29 -2.68
N VAL A 155 -10.59 -18.98 -1.39
CA VAL A 155 -9.32 -18.74 -0.68
C VAL A 155 -9.33 -19.50 0.64
N SER A 156 -8.18 -19.61 1.29
CA SER A 156 -8.08 -20.18 2.66
C SER A 156 -8.37 -19.15 3.76
N GLY A 157 -8.25 -17.86 3.44
CA GLY A 157 -8.63 -16.75 4.31
C GLY A 157 -8.10 -15.42 3.77
N TYR A 158 -8.56 -14.34 4.39
CA TYR A 158 -8.08 -12.99 4.19
C TYR A 158 -7.30 -12.57 5.43
N ILE A 159 -6.05 -12.14 5.24
CA ILE A 159 -5.18 -11.68 6.32
C ILE A 159 -5.25 -10.16 6.39
N HIS A 160 -5.59 -9.65 7.57
CA HIS A 160 -5.83 -8.23 7.81
C HIS A 160 -4.70 -7.63 8.62
N PHE A 161 -3.74 -7.02 7.91
CA PHE A 161 -2.61 -6.31 8.52
C PHE A 161 -2.95 -4.85 8.81
N LYS A 162 -3.34 -4.14 7.75
CA LYS A 162 -3.79 -2.74 7.76
C LYS A 162 -4.60 -2.53 6.50
N ASP A 163 -5.87 -2.93 6.56
CA ASP A 163 -6.77 -2.84 5.42
C ASP A 163 -6.98 -1.37 5.02
N LEU A 164 -7.44 -1.14 3.80
CA LEU A 164 -7.82 0.19 3.34
C LEU A 164 -9.33 0.37 3.54
N GLU A 165 -9.71 1.52 4.11
CA GLU A 165 -11.11 1.86 4.33
C GLU A 165 -11.91 1.81 3.02
N PRO A 166 -13.07 1.14 2.98
CA PRO A 166 -13.98 1.20 1.84
C PRO A 166 -14.46 2.65 1.66
N GLY A 167 -13.87 3.37 0.72
CA GLY A 167 -14.15 4.80 0.48
C GLY A 167 -13.03 5.77 0.87
N ALA A 168 -11.90 5.30 1.41
CA ALA A 168 -10.68 6.12 1.47
C ALA A 168 -9.97 6.13 0.11
N GLN A 169 -10.52 6.89 -0.82
CA GLN A 169 -9.70 7.54 -1.83
C GLN A 169 -8.97 8.71 -1.17
N ASN A 170 -7.86 8.41 -0.50
CA ASN A 170 -6.70 9.31 -0.41
C ASN A 170 -5.49 8.60 -1.02
N GLY A 171 -5.74 8.01 -2.18
CA GLY A 171 -4.75 7.39 -3.04
C GLY A 171 -5.33 7.44 -4.44
N ASN A 172 -5.25 8.63 -5.05
CA ASN A 172 -5.51 8.80 -6.46
C ASN A 172 -4.74 7.68 -7.20
N PRO A 173 -5.35 6.98 -8.16
CA PRO A 173 -4.63 5.96 -8.93
C PRO A 173 -3.33 6.59 -9.44
N THR A 174 -2.20 5.98 -9.09
CA THR A 174 -0.85 6.34 -9.56
C THR A 174 -0.77 6.08 -11.07
N ASN A 175 -1.44 6.95 -11.80
CA ASN A 175 -1.26 7.23 -13.21
C ASN A 175 -1.21 8.75 -13.43
N SER A 176 -0.97 9.52 -12.37
CA SER A 176 -0.48 10.90 -12.51
C SER A 176 1.03 10.82 -12.71
N SER A 177 1.48 10.68 -13.97
CA SER A 177 2.89 10.84 -14.30
C SER A 177 3.37 12.17 -13.70
N PHE A 178 4.30 12.13 -12.75
CA PHE A 178 4.95 13.36 -12.31
C PHE A 178 5.54 14.08 -13.52
N LYS A 179 5.69 15.40 -13.43
CA LYS A 179 6.42 16.19 -14.41
C LYS A 179 7.50 16.99 -13.69
N VAL A 180 8.61 17.24 -14.38
CA VAL A 180 9.64 18.15 -13.88
C VAL A 180 9.00 19.51 -13.57
N GLY A 181 9.24 20.02 -12.37
CA GLY A 181 8.65 21.24 -11.83
C GLY A 181 7.41 21.05 -10.94
N ASP A 182 6.80 19.86 -10.93
CA ASP A 182 5.69 19.54 -10.03
C ASP A 182 6.12 19.71 -8.57
N THR A 183 5.17 20.16 -7.74
CA THR A 183 5.32 20.15 -6.29
C THR A 183 4.83 18.81 -5.76
N VAL A 184 5.64 18.18 -4.92
CA VAL A 184 5.32 16.89 -4.29
C VAL A 184 5.61 16.94 -2.80
N ARG A 185 4.98 16.05 -2.02
CA ARG A 185 5.32 15.80 -0.62
C ARG A 185 5.51 14.31 -0.39
N PHE A 186 6.30 13.95 0.61
CA PHE A 186 6.53 12.56 0.98
C PHE A 186 5.35 12.02 1.79
N THR A 187 4.94 10.79 1.47
CA THR A 187 3.88 10.08 2.18
C THR A 187 4.45 8.96 3.02
N GLY A 188 4.09 8.95 4.30
CA GLY A 188 4.39 7.85 5.21
C GLY A 188 5.69 8.01 6.00
N THR A 189 6.12 6.88 6.55
CA THR A 189 7.28 6.74 7.42
C THR A 189 8.28 5.80 6.76
N PHE A 190 9.55 6.17 6.80
CA PHE A 190 10.64 5.46 6.15
C PHE A 190 11.62 4.93 7.19
N ARG A 191 12.23 3.79 6.92
CA ARG A 191 13.24 3.19 7.79
C ARG A 191 14.64 3.50 7.29
N VAL A 192 15.54 3.81 8.22
CA VAL A 192 16.98 3.91 7.94
C VAL A 192 17.51 2.52 7.62
N THR A 193 18.08 2.35 6.43
CA THR A 193 18.72 1.10 6.00
C THR A 193 20.18 1.06 6.44
N SER A 194 20.94 2.14 6.21
CA SER A 194 22.35 2.21 6.58
C SER A 194 22.86 3.64 6.69
N ILE A 195 23.98 3.81 7.39
CA ILE A 195 24.71 5.07 7.50
C ILE A 195 25.82 5.11 6.47
N VAL A 196 25.91 6.20 5.71
CA VAL A 196 26.94 6.44 4.68
C VAL A 196 27.61 7.79 4.97
N GLY A 197 28.72 7.75 5.70
CA GLY A 197 29.35 8.96 6.26
C GLY A 197 28.40 9.63 7.24
N ASN A 198 28.10 10.91 7.05
CA ASN A 198 27.14 11.66 7.87
C ASN A 198 25.71 11.63 7.29
N ASN A 199 25.39 10.64 6.46
CA ASN A 199 24.13 10.56 5.74
C ASN A 199 23.48 9.21 5.95
N ILE A 200 22.22 9.10 5.54
CA ILE A 200 21.47 7.86 5.64
C ILE A 200 21.05 7.36 4.25
N THR A 201 20.72 6.08 4.19
CA THR A 201 19.96 5.51 3.07
C THR A 201 18.68 4.88 3.59
N SER A 202 17.67 4.78 2.72
CA SER A 202 16.44 4.06 3.02
C SER A 202 16.01 3.27 1.79
N GLN A 203 15.87 1.97 1.96
CA GLN A 203 15.33 1.06 0.95
C GLN A 203 13.88 1.39 0.61
N ASP A 204 13.13 1.94 1.57
CA ASP A 204 11.73 2.33 1.41
C ASP A 204 11.63 3.51 0.44
N LEU A 205 12.55 4.47 0.56
CA LEU A 205 12.69 5.59 -0.39
C LEU A 205 13.25 5.13 -1.74
N ALA A 206 14.20 4.21 -1.74
CA ALA A 206 14.86 3.74 -2.96
C ALA A 206 14.03 2.73 -3.78
N GLY A 207 13.00 2.13 -3.18
CA GLY A 207 12.23 1.02 -3.77
C GLY A 207 13.07 -0.19 -4.11
N GLY A 208 14.10 -0.44 -3.32
CA GLY A 208 15.15 -1.41 -3.62
C GLY A 208 16.39 -1.20 -2.77
N THR A 209 17.41 -2.02 -3.02
CA THR A 209 18.72 -1.85 -2.39
C THR A 209 19.26 -0.45 -2.70
N PRO A 210 19.46 0.41 -1.68
CA PRO A 210 19.93 1.76 -1.92
C PRO A 210 21.30 1.80 -2.60
N THR A 211 21.47 2.72 -3.54
CA THR A 211 22.74 3.01 -4.20
C THR A 211 23.25 4.39 -3.79
N LYS A 212 24.41 4.81 -4.33
CA LYS A 212 24.92 6.18 -4.15
C LYS A 212 23.94 7.29 -4.58
N HIS A 213 22.92 6.95 -5.37
CA HIS A 213 21.90 7.87 -5.86
C HIS A 213 20.73 8.08 -4.88
N ASN A 214 20.65 7.28 -3.82
CA ASN A 214 19.54 7.28 -2.85
C ASN A 214 19.98 7.80 -1.46
N ILE A 215 21.11 8.50 -1.39
CA ILE A 215 21.65 9.03 -0.13
C ILE A 215 20.85 10.27 0.28
N VAL A 216 20.37 10.27 1.51
CA VAL A 216 19.53 11.32 2.09
C VAL A 216 20.30 12.10 3.14
N ASP A 217 20.18 13.43 3.08
CA ASP A 217 20.63 14.33 4.13
C ASP A 217 19.73 14.16 5.36
N PRO A 218 20.26 13.81 6.54
CA PRO A 218 19.46 13.61 7.75
C PRO A 218 19.01 14.93 8.40
N GLY A 219 19.62 16.07 8.06
CA GLY A 219 19.28 17.37 8.66
C GLY A 219 17.79 17.78 8.52
N PRO A 220 17.15 17.64 7.34
CA PRO A 220 15.75 18.02 7.13
C PRO A 220 14.72 16.93 7.46
N VAL A 221 15.13 15.72 7.85
CA VAL A 221 14.17 14.64 8.16
C VAL A 221 13.85 14.64 9.65
N LEU A 222 12.74 14.01 10.07
CA LEU A 222 12.34 13.92 11.48
C LEU A 222 12.29 12.47 11.90
N GLU A 223 13.04 12.10 12.93
CA GLU A 223 12.95 10.77 13.53
C GLU A 223 11.57 10.59 14.20
N VAL A 224 10.97 9.42 14.01
CA VAL A 224 9.65 9.10 14.53
C VAL A 224 9.59 7.67 15.10
N ASP A 225 8.66 7.43 16.02
CA ASP A 225 8.34 6.09 16.50
C ASP A 225 7.61 5.24 15.45
N GLY A 226 7.31 3.98 15.77
CA GLY A 226 6.56 3.07 14.89
C GLY A 226 5.12 3.50 14.60
N GLN A 227 4.63 4.57 15.23
CA GLN A 227 3.32 5.19 15.03
C GLN A 227 3.41 6.54 14.29
N GLY A 228 4.62 7.01 13.96
CA GLY A 228 4.85 8.27 13.24
C GLY A 228 4.96 9.51 14.13
N ASN A 229 5.05 9.36 15.46
CA ASN A 229 5.23 10.48 16.37
C ASN A 229 6.72 10.85 16.49
N PRO A 230 7.09 12.15 16.53
CA PRO A 230 8.48 12.56 16.68
C PRO A 230 9.15 11.98 17.93
N THR A 231 10.37 11.47 17.77
CA THR A 231 11.24 11.10 18.90
C THR A 231 12.14 12.27 19.31
N SER A 232 12.79 12.18 20.47
CA SER A 232 13.44 13.33 21.11
C SER A 232 14.93 13.48 20.82
N ASP A 233 15.61 12.43 20.35
CA ASP A 233 17.05 12.38 20.13
C ASP A 233 17.47 12.69 18.69
N GLN A 234 16.55 12.55 17.71
CA GLN A 234 16.76 12.93 16.32
C GLN A 234 18.03 12.26 15.74
N TYR A 235 18.35 11.07 16.25
CA TYR A 235 19.52 10.30 15.88
C TYR A 235 19.04 9.16 15.01
N LEU A 236 19.49 9.11 13.76
CA LEU A 236 18.94 8.19 12.76
C LEU A 236 19.85 6.98 12.58
N ASN A 237 19.72 5.98 13.44
CA ASN A 237 20.41 4.70 13.37
C ASN A 237 19.72 3.72 12.41
N PRO A 238 20.46 2.75 11.84
CA PRO A 238 19.85 1.67 11.05
C PRO A 238 18.74 0.96 11.83
N GLY A 239 17.56 0.86 11.23
CA GLY A 239 16.36 0.26 11.83
C GLY A 239 15.35 1.27 12.37
N GLU A 240 15.77 2.50 12.69
CA GLU A 240 14.88 3.55 13.15
C GLU A 240 14.08 4.17 12.01
N THR A 241 13.00 4.83 12.38
CA THR A 241 12.00 5.36 11.46
C THR A 241 12.05 6.88 11.41
N PHE A 242 11.75 7.45 10.24
CA PHE A 242 11.73 8.89 10.03
C PHE A 242 10.65 9.31 9.04
N THR A 243 10.29 10.59 9.07
CA THR A 243 9.43 11.26 8.09
C THR A 243 10.19 12.39 7.41
N ILE A 244 9.76 12.78 6.21
CA ILE A 244 10.36 13.90 5.46
C ILE A 244 9.29 14.99 5.33
N PRO A 245 9.25 15.97 6.24
CA PRO A 245 8.26 17.03 6.18
C PRO A 245 8.55 18.00 5.03
N GLY A 246 7.48 18.64 4.55
CA GLY A 246 7.57 19.74 3.59
C GLY A 246 7.26 19.36 2.15
N ASN A 247 7.36 20.37 1.29
CA ASN A 247 7.06 20.29 -0.13
C ASN A 247 8.35 20.38 -0.94
N PHE A 248 8.46 19.55 -1.96
CA PHE A 248 9.65 19.37 -2.79
C PHE A 248 9.30 19.60 -4.26
N LYS A 249 10.30 19.98 -5.04
CA LYS A 249 10.18 20.07 -6.49
C LYS A 249 10.71 18.81 -7.15
N VAL A 250 9.96 18.31 -8.13
CA VAL A 250 10.44 17.26 -9.04
C VAL A 250 11.51 17.86 -9.95
N LEU A 251 12.74 17.38 -9.83
CA LEU A 251 13.90 17.87 -10.58
C LEU A 251 14.17 17.04 -11.83
N ALA A 252 13.89 15.73 -11.78
CA ALA A 252 14.02 14.79 -12.89
C ALA A 252 13.14 13.56 -12.64
N ILE A 253 12.88 12.80 -13.70
CA ILE A 253 12.09 11.58 -13.67
C ILE A 253 12.84 10.52 -14.47
N ASP A 254 12.87 9.29 -13.97
CA ASP A 254 13.46 8.14 -14.63
C ASP A 254 12.38 7.05 -14.78
N PRO A 255 11.61 7.06 -15.89
CA PRO A 255 10.52 6.10 -16.09
C PRO A 255 10.97 4.63 -16.03
N PRO A 256 12.15 4.23 -16.56
CA PRO A 256 12.65 2.88 -16.42
C PRO A 256 12.81 2.38 -14.98
N SER A 257 13.09 3.24 -14.00
CA SER A 257 13.23 2.83 -12.59
C SER A 257 12.06 3.24 -11.70
N ASP A 258 11.05 3.90 -12.27
CA ASP A 258 10.01 4.61 -11.53
C ASP A 258 10.58 5.64 -10.54
N GLY A 259 11.72 6.24 -10.89
CA GLY A 259 12.45 7.18 -10.05
C GLY A 259 12.01 8.63 -10.23
N VAL A 260 12.01 9.38 -9.13
CA VAL A 260 11.87 10.84 -9.07
C VAL A 260 13.08 11.42 -8.37
N LEU A 261 13.71 12.41 -8.98
CA LEU A 261 14.78 13.17 -8.35
C LEU A 261 14.18 14.36 -7.62
N VAL A 262 14.42 14.42 -6.31
CA VAL A 262 14.09 15.58 -5.47
C VAL A 262 15.34 16.05 -4.73
N GLN A 263 15.28 17.24 -4.15
CA GLN A 263 16.34 17.74 -3.27
C GLN A 263 15.88 17.74 -1.82
N ILE A 264 16.50 16.89 -0.99
CA ILE A 264 16.28 16.82 0.45
C ILE A 264 17.49 17.46 1.13
N GLY A 265 17.28 18.61 1.76
CA GLY A 265 18.35 19.39 2.37
C GLY A 265 19.41 19.76 1.34
N SER A 266 20.66 19.40 1.61
CA SER A 266 21.79 19.68 0.72
C SER A 266 21.94 18.70 -0.44
N ARG A 267 21.14 17.62 -0.52
CA ARG A 267 21.36 16.52 -1.46
C ARG A 267 20.21 16.32 -2.44
N LYS A 268 20.56 16.11 -3.71
CA LYS A 268 19.65 15.53 -4.70
C LYS A 268 19.64 14.02 -4.54
N THR A 269 18.47 13.44 -4.36
CA THR A 269 18.29 12.02 -4.12
C THR A 269 17.16 11.47 -4.99
N TRP A 270 17.40 10.29 -5.58
CA TRP A 270 16.40 9.55 -6.32
C TRP A 270 15.54 8.74 -5.33
N VAL A 271 14.24 8.90 -5.44
CA VAL A 271 13.23 8.14 -4.67
C VAL A 271 12.23 7.51 -5.62
N ILE A 272 11.54 6.44 -5.20
CA ILE A 272 10.46 5.89 -6.02
C ILE A 272 9.24 6.83 -6.07
N GLN A 273 8.52 6.82 -7.18
CA GLN A 273 7.32 7.64 -7.35
C GLN A 273 6.28 7.40 -6.27
N SER A 274 6.16 6.15 -5.82
CA SER A 274 5.11 5.73 -4.91
C SER A 274 5.24 6.23 -3.47
N VAL A 275 6.38 6.81 -3.08
CA VAL A 275 6.54 7.49 -1.78
C VAL A 275 6.20 8.98 -1.84
N LEU A 276 5.70 9.46 -2.98
CA LEU A 276 5.37 10.86 -3.23
C LEU A 276 3.90 11.02 -3.59
N GLU A 277 3.35 12.16 -3.19
CA GLU A 277 2.06 12.64 -3.68
C GLU A 277 2.22 14.06 -4.24
N LYS A 278 1.43 14.37 -5.27
CA LYS A 278 1.40 15.72 -5.84
C LYS A 278 0.64 16.67 -4.92
N VAL A 279 1.16 17.89 -4.76
CA VAL A 279 0.58 18.98 -3.97
C VAL A 279 -0.10 20.00 -4.87
#